data_AF-A0A2T4LRS9-F1
#
_entry.id   AF-A0A2T4LRS9-F1
#
_cell.length_a   1.000
_cell.length_b   1.000
_cell.length_c   1.000
_cell.angle_alpha   90.00
_cell.angle_beta   90.00
_cell.angle_gamma   90.00
#
_symmetry.space_group_name_H-M   'P 1'
#
loop_
_entity.id
_entity.type
_entity.pdbx_description
1 polymer ?
#
loop_
_entity_poly.entity_id
_entity_poly.type
_entity_poly.pdbx_seq_one_letter_code
_entity_poly.pdbx_strand_id
1 'polypeptide(L)' 'MIGTWILFGVTVLIAVYSGITFFSNINNKAKQQKASKESIKKNNIYGIVFLVFLILAIIELFVFIA' A
#
# COMPACT_ATOMS: atom_id res chain seq x y z
N MET A 1 -21.29 1.23 -14.98
CA MET A 1 -20.12 1.88 -15.59
C MET A 1 -19.60 3.01 -14.71
N ILE A 2 -20.30 4.13 -14.52
CA ILE A 2 -19.80 5.26 -13.69
C ILE A 2 -19.48 4.88 -12.23
N GLY A 3 -20.36 4.14 -11.55
CA GLY A 3 -20.10 3.71 -10.17
C GLY A 3 -18.86 2.80 -10.04
N THR A 4 -18.58 2.00 -11.06
CA THR A 4 -17.46 1.06 -11.11
C THR A 4 -16.12 1.78 -11.28
N TRP A 5 -16.08 2.78 -12.16
CA TRP A 5 -14.90 3.63 -12.36
C TRP A 5 -14.60 4.51 -11.13
N ILE A 6 -15.65 4.98 -10.44
CA ILE A 6 -15.51 5.72 -9.17
C ILE A 6 -14.94 4.79 -8.08
N LEU A 7 -15.45 3.57 -7.95
CA LEU A 7 -14.95 2.59 -6.98
C LEU A 7 -13.48 2.27 -7.22
N PHE A 8 -13.12 1.98 -8.48
CA PHE A 8 -11.73 1.74 -8.87
C PHE A 8 -10.82 2.94 -8.56
N GLY A 9 -11.27 4.16 -8.86
CA GLY A 9 -10.53 5.38 -8.53
C GLY A 9 -10.27 5.53 -7.03
N VAL A 10 -11.24 5.18 -6.19
CA VAL A 10 -11.10 5.19 -4.72
C VAL A 10 -10.11 4.11 -4.26
N THR A 11 -10.20 2.89 -4.79
CA THR A 11 -9.25 1.80 -4.48
C THR A 11 -7.81 2.20 -4.79
N VAL A 12 -7.58 2.81 -5.96
CA VAL A 12 -6.26 3.30 -6.37
C VAL A 12 -5.76 4.42 -5.46
N LEU A 13 -6.62 5.38 -5.08
CA LEU A 13 -6.25 6.45 -4.14
C LEU A 13 -5.81 5.90 -2.78
N ILE A 14 -6.52 4.90 -2.25
CA ILE A 14 -6.16 4.25 -0.98
C ILE A 14 -4.84 3.50 -1.11
N ALA A 15 -4.64 2.76 -2.22
CA ALA A 15 -3.39 2.06 -2.50
C ALA A 15 -2.20 3.04 -2.56
N VAL A 16 -2.35 4.18 -3.24
CA VAL A 16 -1.30 5.21 -3.35
C VAL A 16 -1.00 5.83 -1.98
N TYR A 17 -2.02 6.24 -1.22
CA TYR A 17 -1.82 6.81 0.11
C TYR A 17 -1.14 5.84 1.07
N SER A 18 -1.60 4.58 1.10
CA SER A 18 -0.98 3.52 1.92
C SER A 18 0.44 3.21 1.45
N GLY A 19 0.69 3.22 0.13
CA GLY A 19 2.00 2.97 -0.47
C GLY A 19 3.01 4.06 -0.12
N ILE A 20 2.63 5.33 -0.28
CA ILE A 20 3.48 6.48 0.08
C ILE A 20 3.77 6.46 1.58
N THR A 21 2.76 6.22 2.42
CA THR A 21 2.95 6.13 3.89
C THR A 21 3.87 4.98 4.26
N PHE A 22 3.71 3.82 3.62
CA PHE A 22 4.55 2.65 3.83
C PHE A 22 6.00 2.88 3.40
N PHE A 23 6.21 3.39 2.18
CA PHE A 23 7.55 3.69 1.66
C PHE A 23 8.22 4.83 2.43
N SER A 24 7.48 5.87 2.81
CA SER A 24 7.99 6.97 3.64
C SER A 24 8.43 6.46 5.02
N ASN A 25 7.65 5.56 5.63
CA ASN A 25 8.00 4.92 6.89
C ASN A 25 9.19 3.95 6.74
N ILE A 26 9.30 3.23 5.62
CA ILE A 26 10.49 2.42 5.29
C ILE A 26 11.72 3.30 5.15
N ASN A 27 11.64 4.41 4.41
CA ASN A 27 12.78 5.29 4.15
C ASN A 27 13.26 5.99 5.44
N ASN A 28 12.32 6.38 6.32
CA ASN A 28 12.63 6.88 7.65
C ASN A 28 13.22 5.79 8.58
N LYS A 29 12.70 4.56 8.52
CA LYS A 29 13.27 3.41 9.25
C LYS A 29 14.64 2.98 8.72
N ALA A 30 14.91 3.10 7.43
CA ALA A 30 16.22 2.82 6.83
C ALA A 30 17.27 3.84 7.31
N LYS A 31 16.86 5.11 7.50
CA LYS A 31 17.69 6.15 8.12
C LYS A 31 17.93 5.89 9.62
N GLN A 32 16.98 5.27 10.33
CA GLN A 32 17.09 4.89 11.74
C GLN A 32 17.74 3.50 11.99
N GLN A 33 17.76 2.60 11.01
CA GLN A 33 18.35 1.25 11.12
C GLN A 33 19.89 1.24 11.20
N LYS A 34 20.56 2.37 10.95
CA LYS A 34 21.98 2.51 11.32
C LYS A 34 22.21 2.58 12.84
N ALA A 35 21.17 2.67 13.68
CA ALA A 35 21.30 2.89 15.12
C ALA A 35 20.86 1.73 16.04
N SER A 36 20.21 0.65 15.59
CA SER A 36 19.90 -0.48 16.50
C SER A 36 19.54 -1.76 15.75
N LYS A 37 20.35 -2.80 15.98
CA LYS A 37 20.23 -4.15 15.39
C LYS A 37 19.25 -5.07 16.13
N GLU A 38 18.47 -4.58 17.11
CA GLU A 38 17.79 -5.49 18.06
C GLU A 38 16.26 -5.50 18.08
N SER A 39 15.56 -4.75 17.21
CA SER A 39 14.10 -4.73 17.24
C SER A 39 13.43 -4.77 15.86
N ILE A 40 13.91 -5.67 14.98
CA ILE A 40 13.18 -6.01 13.74
C ILE A 40 12.12 -7.08 14.05
N LYS A 41 11.22 -6.78 14.98
CA LYS A 41 9.97 -7.52 15.14
C LYS A 41 8.93 -6.49 15.51
N LYS A 42 7.80 -6.49 14.77
CA LYS A 42 6.58 -5.71 15.05
C LYS A 42 6.49 -4.33 14.37
N ASN A 43 6.01 -4.37 13.12
CA ASN A 43 4.90 -3.56 12.56
C ASN A 43 5.14 -3.32 11.07
N ASN A 44 4.80 -4.33 10.27
CA ASN A 44 4.70 -4.20 8.82
C ASN A 44 3.23 -4.02 8.36
N ILE A 45 2.35 -3.59 9.26
CA ILE A 45 0.89 -3.51 9.03
C ILE A 45 0.59 -2.61 7.81
N TYR A 46 1.27 -1.47 7.69
CA TYR A 46 1.12 -0.57 6.53
C TYR A 46 1.55 -1.21 5.19
N GLY A 47 2.53 -2.12 5.22
CA GLY A 47 2.97 -2.85 4.03
C GLY A 47 1.98 -3.93 3.62
N ILE A 48 1.41 -4.63 4.59
CA ILE A 48 0.33 -5.59 4.37
C ILE A 48 -0.92 -4.88 3.83
N VAL A 49 -1.31 -3.73 4.40
CA VAL A 49 -2.45 -2.94 3.91
C VAL A 49 -2.20 -2.46 2.48
N PHE A 50 -1.01 -1.95 2.17
CA PHE A 50 -0.64 -1.57 0.81
C PHE A 50 -0.74 -2.75 -0.18
N LEU A 51 -0.19 -3.91 0.19
CA LEU A 51 -0.20 -5.09 -0.67
C LEU A 51 -1.62 -5.59 -0.97
N VAL A 52 -2.50 -5.60 0.04
CA VAL A 52 -3.90 -6.02 -0.13
C VAL A 52 -4.63 -5.07 -1.08
N PHE A 53 -4.49 -3.76 -0.91
CA PHE A 53 -5.12 -2.77 -1.80
C PHE A 53 -4.52 -2.78 -3.23
N LEU A 54 -3.23 -3.08 -3.37
CA LEU A 54 -2.59 -3.23 -4.67
C LEU A 54 -3.14 -4.45 -5.43
N ILE A 55 -3.27 -5.59 -4.75
CA ILE A 55 -3.85 -6.81 -5.34
C ILE A 55 -5.31 -6.57 -5.72
N LEU A 56 -6.10 -5.93 -4.85
CA LEU A 56 -7.48 -5.55 -5.14
C LEU A 56 -7.57 -4.65 -6.37
N ALA A 57 -6.72 -3.62 -6.48
CA ALA A 57 -6.71 -2.73 -7.64
C ALA A 57 -6.38 -3.48 -8.95
N ILE A 58 -5.45 -4.45 -8.93
CA ILE A 58 -5.13 -5.27 -10.10
C ILE A 58 -6.31 -6.17 -10.49
N ILE A 59 -6.97 -6.79 -9.50
CA ILE A 59 -8.17 -7.62 -9.74
C ILE A 59 -9.30 -6.76 -10.31
N GLU A 60 -9.57 -5.60 -9.72
CA GLU A 60 -10.57 -4.65 -10.23
C GLU A 60 -10.26 -4.20 -11.66
N LEU A 61 -8.99 -3.94 -11.98
CA LEU A 61 -8.57 -3.59 -13.34
C LEU A 61 -8.91 -4.72 -14.32
N PHE A 62 -8.58 -5.97 -14.00
CA PHE A 62 -8.89 -7.10 -14.88
C PHE A 62 -10.40 -7.37 -14.99
N VAL A 63 -11.14 -7.29 -13.88
CA VAL A 63 -12.58 -7.59 -13.86
C VAL A 63 -13.42 -6.50 -14.53
N PHE A 64 -12.97 -5.25 -14.51
CA PHE A 64 -13.74 -4.12 -15.06
C PHE A 64 -13.27 -3.66 -16.45
N ILE A 65 -12.05 -4.01 -16.86
CA ILE A 65 -11.49 -3.64 -18.16
C ILE A 65 -11.43 -4.81 -19.16
N ALA A 66 -11.30 -6.06 -18.70
CA ALA A 66 -11.27 -7.26 -19.55
C ALA A 66 -12.62 -7.97 -19.57
#